data_AF-A0A8T4ZC88-F1
#
_entry.id   AF-A0A8T4ZC88-F1
#
_cell.length_a   1.000
_cell.length_b   1.000
_cell.length_c   1.000
_cell.angle_alpha   90.00
_cell.angle_beta   90.00
_cell.angle_gamma   90.00
#
_symmetry.space_group_name_H-M   'P 1'
#
loop_
_entity.id
_entity.type
_entity.pdbx_description
1 polymer ?
#
loop_
_entity_poly.entity_id
_entity_poly.type
_entity_poly.pdbx_seq_one_letter_code
_entity_poly.pdbx_strand_id
1 'polypeptide(L)'
;MKIKVAGIVILTATITFRAFYVWYFKHHGTTQTEREDFENGLGSGVVDAEVPFDPNTGGFVEWNITRSTDVASSGRYSLKFFIDARQDDGTIWIERKIAVRKGVQIQVSLSFDFYSDHESLANTRAVICAYVGFQRPRTEEHFIVIGIANEVEGCKKIQLHDSINTGPRRYIGCFRHFSSLGNLYAILYRQRRSENPLIRR
;
A
#
# COMPACT_ATOMS: atom_id res chain seq x y z
N MET A 1 43.59 34.77 30.83
CA MET A 1 42.24 34.41 31.35
C MET A 1 41.16 34.30 30.26
N LYS A 2 41.17 35.12 29.19
CA LYS A 2 40.13 35.14 28.14
C LYS A 2 40.00 33.86 27.29
N ILE A 3 41.11 33.13 27.05
CA ILE A 3 41.11 31.91 26.21
C ILE A 3 40.36 30.74 26.86
N LYS A 4 40.43 30.60 28.20
CA LYS A 4 39.73 29.52 28.93
C LYS A 4 38.21 29.71 28.93
N VAL A 5 37.75 30.97 28.99
CA VAL A 5 36.31 31.30 28.95
C VAL A 5 35.72 31.03 27.57
N ALA A 6 36.43 31.40 26.50
CA ALA A 6 36.00 31.11 25.13
C ALA A 6 35.87 29.60 24.85
N GLY A 7 36.80 28.80 25.36
CA GLY A 7 36.74 27.34 25.22
C GLY A 7 35.52 26.71 25.89
N ILE A 8 35.14 27.18 27.08
CA ILE A 8 33.96 26.69 27.82
C ILE A 8 32.67 27.05 27.07
N VAL A 9 32.57 28.28 26.56
CA VAL A 9 31.38 28.74 25.82
C VAL A 9 31.14 27.90 24.56
N ILE A 10 32.20 27.62 23.78
CA ILE A 10 32.10 26.79 22.57
C ILE A 10 31.67 25.35 22.91
N LEU A 11 32.18 24.81 24.01
CA LEU A 11 31.84 23.46 24.45
C LEU A 11 30.39 23.36 24.92
N THR A 12 29.89 24.37 25.64
CA THR A 12 28.47 24.42 26.02
C THR A 12 27.54 24.59 24.83
N ALA A 13 27.91 25.44 23.86
CA ALA A 13 27.10 25.67 22.65
C ALA A 13 27.03 24.41 21.77
N THR A 14 28.10 23.63 21.68
CA THR A 14 28.11 22.38 20.91
C THR A 14 27.27 21.28 21.57
N ILE A 15 27.29 21.18 22.91
CA ILE A 15 26.44 20.22 23.65
C ILE A 15 24.96 20.58 23.50
N THR A 16 24.59 21.85 23.69
CA THR A 16 23.19 22.29 23.55
C THR A 16 22.69 22.14 22.13
N PHE A 17 23.51 22.47 21.13
CA PHE A 17 23.16 22.26 19.73
C PHE A 17 22.94 20.78 19.40
N ARG A 18 23.79 19.86 19.89
CA ARG A 18 23.59 18.42 19.69
C ARG A 18 22.33 17.90 20.38
N ALA A 19 22.10 18.32 21.63
CA ALA A 19 20.90 17.94 22.36
C ALA A 19 19.63 18.45 21.65
N PHE A 20 19.65 19.70 21.19
CA PHE A 20 18.56 20.30 20.41
C PHE A 20 18.37 19.61 19.07
N TYR A 21 19.44 19.29 18.33
CA TYR A 21 19.37 18.59 17.06
C TYR A 21 18.75 17.19 17.23
N VAL A 22 19.19 16.42 18.23
CA VAL A 22 18.63 15.10 18.54
C VAL A 22 17.16 15.22 18.97
N TRP A 23 16.83 16.19 19.81
CA TRP A 23 15.45 16.46 20.23
C TRP A 23 14.56 16.85 19.03
N TYR A 24 15.04 17.77 18.18
CA TYR A 24 14.34 18.27 17.01
C TYR A 24 14.02 17.14 16.03
N PHE A 25 14.99 16.31 15.65
CA PHE A 25 14.76 15.16 14.74
C PHE A 25 13.99 14.00 15.38
N LYS A 26 13.94 13.94 16.71
CA LYS A 26 13.10 12.99 17.44
C LYS A 26 11.63 13.42 17.47
N HIS A 27 11.37 14.73 17.54
CA HIS A 27 10.01 15.27 17.67
C HIS A 27 9.38 15.70 16.35
N HIS A 28 10.18 16.18 15.39
CA HIS A 28 9.70 16.49 14.05
C HIS A 28 9.86 15.26 13.15
N GLY A 29 8.78 14.49 13.04
CA GLY A 29 8.72 13.30 12.19
C GLY A 29 9.10 13.63 10.75
N THR A 30 9.90 12.77 10.13
CA THR A 30 10.25 12.87 8.71
C THR A 30 9.12 12.24 7.90
N THR A 31 8.51 12.99 6.99
CA THR A 31 7.58 12.42 6.00
C THR A 31 8.39 11.68 4.94
N GLN A 32 8.11 10.39 4.78
CA GLN A 32 8.62 9.61 3.66
C GLN A 32 7.50 9.44 2.64
N THR A 33 7.76 9.83 1.40
CA THR A 33 6.83 9.69 0.28
C THR A 33 7.43 8.74 -0.73
N GLU A 34 6.74 7.63 -0.98
CA GLU A 34 7.05 6.71 -2.07
C GLU A 34 6.07 6.97 -3.20
N ARG A 35 6.57 7.06 -4.43
CA ARG A 35 5.76 7.25 -5.64
C ARG A 35 6.08 6.17 -6.65
N GLU A 36 5.06 5.68 -7.34
CA GLU A 36 5.21 4.80 -8.49
C GLU A 36 4.40 5.36 -9.65
N ASP A 37 5.02 5.45 -10.82
CA ASP A 37 4.40 5.89 -12.07
C ASP A 37 4.35 4.76 -13.11
N PHE A 38 4.96 3.60 -12.81
CA PHE A 38 5.02 2.40 -13.64
C PHE A 38 5.75 2.55 -14.98
N GLU A 39 6.36 3.70 -15.26
CA GLU A 39 7.08 3.96 -16.51
C GLU A 39 8.26 2.99 -16.70
N ASN A 40 8.85 2.55 -15.59
CA ASN A 40 10.00 1.64 -15.55
C ASN A 40 9.67 0.26 -14.97
N GLY A 41 8.41 -0.17 -15.05
CA GLY A 41 7.96 -1.49 -14.61
C GLY A 41 7.22 -1.42 -13.27
N LEU A 42 7.40 -2.42 -12.40
CA LEU A 42 6.76 -2.44 -11.07
C LEU A 42 7.64 -1.84 -9.96
N GLY A 43 8.88 -1.45 -10.29
CA GLY A 43 9.88 -1.04 -9.30
C GLY A 43 10.14 -2.17 -8.29
N SER A 44 9.92 -1.88 -7.00
CA SER A 44 9.99 -2.86 -5.90
C SER A 44 8.66 -3.58 -5.64
N GLY A 45 7.65 -3.36 -6.49
CA GLY A 45 6.34 -3.99 -6.40
C GLY A 45 6.39 -5.49 -6.69
N VAL A 46 5.75 -6.28 -5.82
CA VAL A 46 5.59 -7.73 -6.00
C VAL A 46 4.11 -8.02 -6.18
N VAL A 47 3.77 -8.75 -7.23
CA VAL A 47 2.39 -9.18 -7.50
C VAL A 47 2.08 -10.43 -6.67
N ASP A 48 0.88 -10.50 -6.10
CA ASP A 48 0.39 -11.67 -5.36
C ASP A 48 -1.16 -11.75 -5.41
N ALA A 49 -1.71 -12.88 -4.98
CA ALA A 49 -3.12 -13.19 -5.13
C ALA A 49 -3.64 -14.25 -4.14
N GLU A 50 -4.92 -14.15 -3.84
CA GLU A 50 -5.75 -15.23 -3.30
C GLU A 50 -6.95 -15.36 -4.21
N VAL A 51 -7.01 -16.46 -4.96
CA VAL A 51 -8.01 -16.70 -5.99
C VAL A 51 -8.64 -18.08 -5.82
N PRO A 52 -9.92 -18.24 -6.16
CA PRO A 52 -10.61 -19.50 -5.97
C PRO A 52 -10.15 -20.56 -6.97
N PHE A 53 -10.35 -21.82 -6.59
CA PHE A 53 -10.15 -22.96 -7.48
C PHE A 53 -11.28 -23.01 -8.52
N ASP A 54 -10.91 -23.24 -9.78
CA ASP A 54 -11.80 -23.48 -10.90
C ASP A 54 -11.93 -24.98 -11.21
N PRO A 55 -13.07 -25.61 -10.85
CA PRO A 55 -13.28 -27.04 -11.10
C PRO A 55 -13.35 -27.39 -12.59
N ASN A 56 -13.60 -26.43 -13.49
CA ASN A 56 -13.71 -26.70 -14.92
C ASN A 56 -12.33 -26.85 -15.60
N THR A 57 -11.31 -26.19 -15.07
CA THR A 57 -9.94 -26.22 -15.60
C THR A 57 -9.01 -27.08 -14.75
N GLY A 58 -9.40 -27.42 -13.52
CA GLY A 58 -8.58 -28.18 -12.58
C GLY A 58 -7.44 -27.37 -11.95
N GLY A 59 -7.50 -26.04 -12.05
CA GLY A 59 -6.53 -25.09 -11.53
C GLY A 59 -7.22 -23.92 -10.81
N PHE A 60 -6.46 -22.87 -10.47
CA PHE A 60 -7.05 -21.62 -9.98
C PHE A 60 -7.64 -20.81 -11.13
N VAL A 61 -8.62 -19.94 -10.85
CA VAL A 61 -9.14 -19.00 -11.86
C VAL A 61 -8.01 -18.17 -12.46
N GLU A 62 -8.13 -17.81 -13.74
CA GLU A 62 -7.13 -17.00 -14.42
C GLU A 62 -7.07 -15.60 -13.80
N TRP A 63 -5.87 -15.07 -13.57
CA TRP A 63 -5.69 -13.71 -13.09
C TRP A 63 -4.33 -13.17 -13.51
N ASN A 64 -4.22 -11.85 -13.60
CA ASN A 64 -2.96 -11.19 -13.93
C ASN A 64 -2.97 -9.71 -13.51
N ILE A 65 -1.78 -9.19 -13.21
CA ILE A 65 -1.54 -7.75 -13.07
C ILE A 65 -0.41 -7.38 -14.01
N THR A 66 -0.76 -6.63 -15.06
CA THR A 66 0.18 -6.26 -16.11
C THR A 66 0.28 -4.77 -16.28
N ARG A 67 1.43 -4.31 -16.74
CA ARG A 67 1.57 -2.95 -17.21
C ARG A 67 0.83 -2.76 -18.54
N SER A 68 0.06 -1.69 -18.67
CA SER A 68 -0.72 -1.37 -19.86
C SER A 68 -0.49 0.08 -20.31
N THR A 69 -0.75 0.35 -21.58
CA THR A 69 -0.81 1.69 -22.18
C THR A 69 -2.23 2.09 -22.60
N ASP A 70 -3.24 1.28 -22.25
CA ASP A 70 -4.63 1.51 -22.65
C ASP A 70 -5.16 2.82 -22.04
N VAL A 71 -4.94 3.01 -20.74
CA VAL A 71 -5.34 4.19 -19.96
C VAL A 71 -4.27 4.48 -18.92
N ALA A 72 -3.90 5.74 -18.73
CA ALA A 72 -3.00 6.17 -17.66
C ALA A 72 -3.40 7.55 -17.13
N SER A 73 -3.38 7.75 -15.81
CA SER A 73 -3.65 9.07 -15.20
C SER A 73 -2.45 10.01 -15.32
N SER A 74 -1.25 9.46 -15.48
CA SER A 74 -0.01 10.18 -15.68
C SER A 74 0.95 9.30 -16.47
N GLY A 75 1.84 9.91 -17.26
CA GLY A 75 2.80 9.16 -18.08
C GLY A 75 2.13 8.40 -19.23
N ARG A 76 2.76 7.28 -19.61
CA ARG A 76 2.33 6.38 -20.68
C ARG A 76 1.79 5.06 -20.15
N TYR A 77 2.25 4.63 -18.99
CA TYR A 77 1.95 3.32 -18.44
C TYR A 77 1.09 3.40 -17.18
N SER A 78 0.26 2.37 -17.00
CA SER A 78 -0.47 2.11 -15.78
C SER A 78 -0.49 0.60 -15.50
N LEU A 79 -1.23 0.19 -14.48
CA LEU A 79 -1.47 -1.21 -14.20
C LEU A 79 -2.90 -1.60 -14.56
N LYS A 80 -3.01 -2.73 -15.25
CA LYS A 80 -4.25 -3.39 -15.58
C LYS A 80 -4.38 -4.64 -14.71
N PHE A 81 -5.48 -4.71 -13.98
CA PHE A 81 -5.83 -5.82 -13.11
C PHE A 81 -6.87 -6.68 -13.81
N PHE A 82 -6.65 -7.98 -13.85
CA PHE A 82 -7.55 -8.95 -14.45
C PHE A 82 -7.72 -10.16 -13.52
N ILE A 83 -8.97 -10.57 -13.31
CA ILE A 83 -9.32 -11.83 -12.65
C ILE A 83 -10.57 -12.39 -13.34
N ASP A 84 -10.55 -13.69 -13.62
CA ASP A 84 -11.70 -14.41 -14.14
C ASP A 84 -12.68 -14.69 -12.99
N ALA A 85 -13.78 -13.93 -12.96
CA ALA A 85 -14.82 -14.06 -11.95
C ALA A 85 -15.93 -15.07 -12.33
N ARG A 86 -15.59 -16.12 -13.10
CA ARG A 86 -16.52 -17.23 -13.37
C ARG A 86 -16.86 -18.05 -12.13
N GLN A 87 -15.94 -18.11 -11.17
CA GLN A 87 -16.10 -18.88 -9.93
C GLN A 87 -16.50 -17.96 -8.75
N ASP A 88 -15.92 -18.19 -7.58
CA ASP A 88 -16.12 -17.37 -6.38
C ASP A 88 -15.39 -16.02 -6.46
N ASP A 89 -15.50 -15.21 -5.42
CA ASP A 89 -14.70 -14.00 -5.30
C ASP A 89 -13.20 -14.28 -5.16
N GLY A 90 -12.40 -13.32 -5.62
CA GLY A 90 -10.96 -13.41 -5.57
C GLY A 90 -10.31 -12.03 -5.51
N THR A 91 -9.08 -12.03 -5.04
CA THR A 91 -8.38 -10.84 -4.55
C THR A 91 -6.95 -10.88 -5.09
N ILE A 92 -6.58 -9.85 -5.88
CA ILE A 92 -5.24 -9.74 -6.50
C ILE A 92 -4.62 -8.40 -6.17
N TRP A 93 -3.31 -8.37 -5.89
CA TRP A 93 -2.67 -7.19 -5.33
C TRP A 93 -1.22 -6.98 -5.72
N ILE A 94 -0.75 -5.75 -5.44
CA ILE A 94 0.67 -5.42 -5.45
C ILE A 94 1.13 -5.08 -4.03
N GLU A 95 2.23 -5.71 -3.68
CA GLU A 95 2.98 -5.50 -2.47
C GLU A 95 4.13 -4.54 -2.72
N ARG A 96 4.15 -3.42 -2.01
CA ARG A 96 5.35 -2.59 -1.86
C ARG A 96 5.92 -2.79 -0.47
N LYS A 97 7.21 -2.55 -0.27
CA LYS A 97 7.83 -2.54 1.06
C LYS A 97 8.37 -1.15 1.33
N ILE A 98 7.79 -0.47 2.33
CA ILE A 98 8.27 0.85 2.76
C ILE A 98 8.96 0.75 4.11
N ALA A 99 10.21 1.17 4.12
CA ALA A 99 11.08 1.22 5.27
C ALA A 99 10.58 2.20 6.37
N VAL A 100 10.23 1.71 7.57
CA VAL A 100 9.75 2.55 8.70
C VAL A 100 10.58 2.37 9.97
N ARG A 101 10.62 3.43 10.80
CA ARG A 101 11.22 3.38 12.14
C ARG A 101 10.40 2.47 13.05
N LYS A 102 11.07 1.75 13.96
CA LYS A 102 10.45 0.84 14.93
C LYS A 102 10.07 1.56 16.22
N GLY A 103 9.10 1.02 16.96
CA GLY A 103 8.69 1.54 18.28
C GLY A 103 8.05 2.93 18.28
N VAL A 104 7.62 3.43 17.12
CA VAL A 104 6.93 4.71 16.94
C VAL A 104 5.55 4.51 16.33
N GLN A 105 4.60 5.36 16.67
CA GLN A 105 3.36 5.49 15.92
C GLN A 105 3.63 6.27 14.64
N ILE A 106 3.21 5.72 13.50
CA ILE A 106 3.32 6.37 12.19
C ILE A 106 1.93 6.65 11.65
N GLN A 107 1.84 7.70 10.83
CA GLN A 107 0.68 7.96 9.99
C GLN A 107 1.03 7.53 8.57
N VAL A 108 0.14 6.76 7.97
CA VAL A 108 0.26 6.27 6.61
C VAL A 108 -0.82 6.95 5.78
N SER A 109 -0.41 7.46 4.62
CA SER A 109 -1.32 7.93 3.58
C SER A 109 -1.03 7.17 2.31
N LEU A 110 -2.01 6.39 1.85
CA LEU A 110 -2.01 5.76 0.55
C LEU A 110 -2.92 6.55 -0.38
N SER A 111 -2.46 6.84 -1.60
CA SER A 111 -3.30 7.43 -2.63
C SER A 111 -2.92 6.96 -4.01
N PHE A 112 -3.90 6.70 -4.86
CA PHE A 112 -3.71 6.34 -6.27
C PHE A 112 -4.93 6.76 -7.10
N ASP A 113 -4.74 6.85 -8.41
CA ASP A 113 -5.86 7.02 -9.35
C ASP A 113 -6.31 5.64 -9.83
N PHE A 114 -7.61 5.40 -9.80
CA PHE A 114 -8.23 4.18 -10.26
C PHE A 114 -9.13 4.49 -11.45
N TYR A 115 -9.06 3.70 -12.51
CA TYR A 115 -9.88 3.87 -13.70
C TYR A 115 -10.87 2.71 -13.84
N SER A 116 -12.11 3.03 -14.21
CA SER A 116 -13.12 2.06 -14.63
C SER A 116 -13.70 2.45 -15.99
N ASP A 117 -13.81 1.49 -16.91
CA ASP A 117 -14.44 1.68 -18.23
C ASP A 117 -15.94 1.97 -18.12
N HIS A 118 -16.57 1.56 -17.03
CA HIS A 118 -18.02 1.68 -16.83
C HIS A 118 -18.37 2.00 -15.38
N GLU A 119 -19.38 2.84 -15.21
CA GLU A 119 -20.08 3.03 -13.94
C GLU A 119 -21.21 2.02 -13.77
N SER A 120 -21.35 1.42 -12.60
CA SER A 120 -22.56 0.69 -12.23
C SER A 120 -22.80 0.72 -10.73
N LEU A 121 -23.81 1.50 -10.32
CA LEU A 121 -24.26 1.60 -8.93
C LEU A 121 -25.14 0.42 -8.49
N ALA A 122 -25.77 -0.28 -9.43
CA ALA A 122 -26.69 -1.38 -9.15
C ALA A 122 -25.99 -2.75 -9.06
N ASN A 123 -24.89 -2.95 -9.80
CA ASN A 123 -24.16 -4.21 -9.86
C ASN A 123 -22.68 -3.97 -9.59
N THR A 124 -22.31 -3.97 -8.32
CA THR A 124 -20.90 -3.92 -7.93
C THR A 124 -20.22 -5.22 -8.33
N ARG A 125 -19.44 -5.17 -9.41
CA ARG A 125 -18.62 -6.31 -9.85
C ARG A 125 -17.31 -6.37 -9.10
N ALA A 126 -16.76 -5.25 -8.68
CA ALA A 126 -15.50 -5.22 -7.96
C ALA A 126 -15.45 -4.09 -6.93
N VAL A 127 -14.67 -4.33 -5.89
CA VAL A 127 -14.36 -3.38 -4.83
C VAL A 127 -12.86 -3.12 -4.79
N ILE A 128 -12.51 -1.93 -4.34
CA ILE A 128 -11.13 -1.51 -4.15
C ILE A 128 -10.79 -1.77 -2.69
N CYS A 129 -9.72 -2.50 -2.46
CA CYS A 129 -9.27 -2.84 -1.12
C CYS A 129 -7.86 -2.30 -0.87
N ALA A 130 -7.50 -2.19 0.40
CA ALA A 130 -6.14 -1.91 0.80
C ALA A 130 -5.83 -2.59 2.13
N TYR A 131 -4.56 -2.84 2.35
CA TYR A 131 -4.03 -3.31 3.61
C TYR A 131 -2.81 -2.47 3.91
N VAL A 132 -2.67 -2.08 5.16
CA VAL A 132 -1.50 -1.38 5.65
C VAL A 132 -1.08 -2.06 6.95
N GLY A 133 0.09 -2.71 6.93
CA GLY A 133 0.58 -3.42 8.10
C GLY A 133 1.97 -4.00 7.92
N PHE A 134 2.46 -4.67 8.97
CA PHE A 134 3.82 -5.19 9.05
C PHE A 134 4.00 -6.61 8.54
N GLN A 135 2.89 -7.33 8.39
CA GLN A 135 2.90 -8.70 7.89
C GLN A 135 2.60 -8.66 6.39
N ARG A 136 3.18 -9.59 5.65
CA ARG A 136 2.79 -9.77 4.25
C ARG A 136 1.35 -10.31 4.25
N PRO A 137 0.39 -9.68 3.54
CA PRO A 137 -0.94 -10.24 3.42
C PRO A 137 -0.87 -11.58 2.68
N ARG A 138 -1.63 -12.56 3.16
CA ARG A 138 -1.70 -13.91 2.57
C ARG A 138 -3.09 -14.28 2.10
N THR A 139 -4.07 -13.62 2.69
CA THR A 139 -5.48 -13.87 2.51
C THR A 139 -6.22 -12.53 2.42
N GLU A 140 -7.37 -12.56 1.79
CA GLU A 140 -8.32 -11.48 1.57
C GLU A 140 -8.73 -10.82 2.90
N GLU A 141 -8.84 -11.60 3.97
CA GLU A 141 -9.27 -11.14 5.30
C GLU A 141 -8.37 -10.03 5.88
N HIS A 142 -7.12 -9.91 5.40
CA HIS A 142 -6.25 -8.82 5.81
C HIS A 142 -6.68 -7.48 5.23
N PHE A 143 -7.42 -7.46 4.13
CA PHE A 143 -7.71 -6.25 3.39
C PHE A 143 -9.04 -5.62 3.82
N ILE A 144 -9.02 -4.29 3.91
CA ILE A 144 -10.21 -3.49 4.14
C ILE A 144 -10.72 -2.94 2.81
N VAL A 145 -12.04 -2.89 2.64
CA VAL A 145 -12.68 -2.25 1.48
C VAL A 145 -12.62 -0.74 1.65
N ILE A 146 -12.06 -0.03 0.67
CA ILE A 146 -11.88 1.42 0.69
C ILE A 146 -12.65 2.15 -0.43
N GLY A 147 -13.28 1.39 -1.33
CA GLY A 147 -14.10 1.95 -2.39
C GLY A 147 -14.74 0.88 -3.28
N ILE A 148 -15.55 1.33 -4.22
CA ILE A 148 -16.15 0.49 -5.27
C ILE A 148 -15.40 0.77 -6.57
N ALA A 149 -15.06 -0.29 -7.33
CA ALA A 149 -14.26 -0.15 -8.54
C ALA A 149 -15.04 0.56 -9.65
N ASN A 150 -16.29 0.19 -9.85
CA ASN A 150 -17.17 0.71 -10.90
C ASN A 150 -18.11 1.82 -10.38
N GLU A 151 -17.63 2.64 -9.44
CA GLU A 151 -18.44 3.72 -8.87
C GLU A 151 -18.61 4.91 -9.82
N VAL A 152 -17.61 5.17 -10.68
CA VAL A 152 -17.59 6.27 -11.64
C VAL A 152 -16.92 5.77 -12.91
N GLU A 153 -17.42 6.19 -14.08
CA GLU A 153 -16.75 5.99 -15.36
C GLU A 153 -15.57 6.97 -15.47
N GLY A 154 -14.39 6.45 -15.80
CA GLY A 154 -13.17 7.26 -15.87
C GLY A 154 -12.29 7.14 -14.62
N CYS A 155 -11.39 8.10 -14.46
CA CYS A 155 -10.42 8.12 -13.37
C CYS A 155 -11.00 8.73 -12.10
N LYS A 156 -10.86 8.03 -10.98
CA LYS A 156 -11.19 8.49 -9.62
C LYS A 156 -9.97 8.35 -8.72
N LYS A 157 -9.70 9.40 -7.93
CA LYS A 157 -8.66 9.34 -6.90
C LYS A 157 -9.17 8.60 -5.67
N ILE A 158 -8.42 7.58 -5.24
CA ILE A 158 -8.68 6.79 -4.04
C ILE A 158 -7.64 7.12 -2.98
N GLN A 159 -8.05 7.19 -1.72
CA GLN A 159 -7.19 7.54 -0.60
C GLN A 159 -7.53 6.69 0.62
N LEU A 160 -6.50 6.28 1.35
CA LEU A 160 -6.60 5.64 2.66
C LEU A 160 -5.63 6.33 3.61
N HIS A 161 -6.12 6.69 4.79
CA HIS A 161 -5.33 7.18 5.89
C HIS A 161 -5.43 6.20 7.06
N ASP A 162 -4.28 5.78 7.58
CA ASP A 162 -4.23 4.84 8.70
C ASP A 162 -3.11 5.21 9.68
N SER A 163 -3.26 4.82 10.95
CA SER A 163 -2.27 5.05 11.99
C SER A 163 -1.81 3.74 12.60
N ILE A 164 -0.51 3.49 12.53
CA ILE A 164 0.04 2.18 12.91
C ILE A 164 1.13 2.36 13.97
N ASN A 165 1.06 1.55 15.01
CA ASN A 165 2.12 1.48 16.02
C ASN A 165 3.17 0.44 15.63
N THR A 166 4.41 0.87 15.41
CA THR A 166 5.49 0.01 14.92
C THR A 166 6.14 -0.89 15.97
N GLY A 167 5.60 -0.98 17.19
CA GLY A 167 5.91 -2.01 18.21
C GLY A 167 7.35 -2.00 18.79
N PRO A 168 7.58 -2.43 20.05
CA PRO A 168 8.90 -2.36 20.70
C PRO A 168 9.81 -3.60 20.57
N ARG A 169 9.34 -4.76 20.09
CA ARG A 169 10.14 -6.02 20.01
C ARG A 169 10.09 -6.71 18.64
N ARG A 170 11.16 -7.48 18.38
CA ARG A 170 11.58 -8.15 17.13
C ARG A 170 10.72 -9.36 16.70
N TYR A 171 9.40 -9.25 16.65
CA TYR A 171 8.57 -10.21 15.90
C TYR A 171 7.89 -9.50 14.74
N ILE A 172 8.63 -9.46 13.63
CA ILE A 172 8.11 -9.28 12.27
C ILE A 172 8.58 -10.54 11.58
N GLY A 173 7.66 -11.36 11.04
CA GLY A 173 8.03 -12.52 10.24
C GLY A 173 9.02 -12.10 9.15
N CYS A 174 10.23 -12.62 9.24
CA CYS A 174 11.36 -12.35 8.35
C CYS A 174 11.94 -13.70 7.97
N PHE A 175 12.35 -13.89 6.71
CA PHE A 175 13.59 -14.53 6.29
C PHE A 175 13.73 -14.37 4.76
N ARG A 176 14.84 -13.91 4.14
CA ARG A 176 16.15 -13.31 4.54
C ARG A 176 16.64 -12.49 3.30
N HIS A 177 17.45 -11.42 3.33
CA HIS A 177 18.61 -11.05 4.16
C HIS A 177 18.95 -9.53 4.02
N PHE A 178 19.39 -8.88 5.13
CA PHE A 178 19.93 -7.49 5.38
C PHE A 178 19.13 -6.27 4.85
N SER A 179 18.95 -5.13 5.53
CA SER A 179 19.38 -4.55 6.82
C SER A 179 18.30 -3.55 7.29
N SER A 180 18.05 -3.45 8.60
CA SER A 180 17.33 -2.37 9.31
C SER A 180 16.35 -1.50 8.49
N LEU A 181 15.04 -1.80 8.55
CA LEU A 181 13.86 -0.90 8.55
C LEU A 181 12.58 -1.78 8.53
N GLY A 182 11.47 -1.37 9.16
CA GLY A 182 10.17 -2.09 9.11
C GLY A 182 9.50 -1.92 7.73
N ASN A 183 8.60 -2.80 7.29
CA ASN A 183 8.02 -2.73 5.94
C ASN A 183 6.50 -2.49 5.96
N LEU A 184 5.98 -1.73 4.99
CA LEU A 184 4.56 -1.41 4.75
C LEU A 184 4.14 -1.76 3.32
N TYR A 185 2.94 -2.34 3.12
CA TYR A 185 2.37 -2.83 1.84
C TYR A 185 1.12 -2.04 1.41
N ALA A 186 0.79 -1.94 0.10
CA ALA A 186 -0.49 -1.42 -0.41
C ALA A 186 -0.68 -1.46 -1.97
N ILE A 187 -1.93 -1.76 -2.41
CA ILE A 187 -2.71 -1.44 -3.66
C ILE A 187 -3.46 -2.70 -4.16
N LEU A 188 -4.80 -2.63 -4.36
CA LEU A 188 -5.62 -3.84 -4.61
C LEU A 188 -6.92 -3.68 -5.42
N TYR A 189 -7.29 -4.77 -6.12
CA TYR A 189 -8.55 -5.02 -6.82
C TYR A 189 -9.20 -6.34 -6.33
N ARG A 190 -10.46 -6.31 -5.89
CA ARG A 190 -11.25 -7.50 -5.50
C ARG A 190 -12.51 -7.58 -6.35
N GLN A 191 -12.78 -8.70 -7.01
CA GLN A 191 -14.00 -8.87 -7.79
C GLN A 191 -15.06 -9.62 -6.96
N ARG A 192 -16.23 -9.02 -6.74
CA ARG A 192 -17.40 -9.69 -6.15
C ARG A 192 -18.25 -10.31 -7.25
N ARG A 193 -18.77 -11.50 -6.98
CA ARG A 193 -19.85 -12.08 -7.78
C ARG A 193 -21.07 -11.15 -7.74
N SER A 194 -21.63 -10.89 -8.92
CA SER A 194 -22.92 -10.19 -9.08
C SER A 194 -23.99 -10.98 -8.32
N GLU A 195 -24.38 -10.53 -7.13
CA GLU A 195 -25.63 -11.00 -6.51
C GLU A 195 -26.78 -10.50 -7.37
N ASN A 196 -27.35 -11.41 -8.15
CA ASN A 196 -28.59 -11.16 -8.89
C ASN A 196 -29.67 -10.75 -7.86
N PRO A 197 -30.19 -9.51 -7.88
CA PRO A 197 -31.28 -9.14 -6.98
C PRO A 197 -32.52 -9.88 -7.45
N LEU A 198 -32.74 -11.03 -6.82
CA LEU A 198 -33.94 -11.86 -6.77
C LEU A 198 -35.10 -11.45 -7.68
N ILE A 199 -35.40 -12.35 -8.61
CA ILE A 199 -36.76 -12.79 -8.95
C ILE A 199 -37.67 -12.60 -7.73
N ARG A 200 -38.51 -11.56 -7.75
CA ARG A 200 -39.75 -11.58 -6.98
C ARG A 200 -40.75 -12.42 -7.78
N ARG A 201 -41.32 -13.40 -7.08
CA ARG A 201 -42.43 -14.25 -7.51
C ARG A 201 -43.57 -13.45 -8.14
#